data_AF-A0A1Q2SP71-F1
#
_entry.id   AF-A0A1Q2SP71-F1
#
_cell.length_a   1.000
_cell.length_b   1.000
_cell.length_c   1.000
_cell.angle_alpha   90.00
_cell.angle_beta   90.00
_cell.angle_gamma   90.00
#
_symmetry.space_group_name_H-M   'P 1'
#
loop_
_entity.id
_entity.type
_entity.pdbx_description
1 polymer ?
#
loop_
_entity_poly.entity_id
_entity_poly.type
_entity_poly.pdbx_seq_one_letter_code
_entity_poly.pdbx_strand_id
1 'polypeptide(L)' 'MLTDADLKYLHRCVELARQALEAGNPPFGLLLVSASGEVLAEDYNQIRSSGDYTHHPEMSVARWATMHLSAKERLMVG' A
#
# COMPACT_ATOMS: atom_id res chain seq x y z
N MET A 1 -2.30 -0.47 21.93
CA MET A 1 -3.74 -0.61 21.58
C MET A 1 -3.91 -0.06 20.19
N LEU A 2 -4.76 -0.65 19.34
CA LEU A 2 -5.11 -0.06 18.04
C LEU A 2 -6.03 1.15 18.26
N THR A 3 -5.83 2.18 17.46
CA THR A 3 -6.69 3.37 17.36
C THR A 3 -7.75 3.18 16.28
N ASP A 4 -8.77 4.04 16.26
CA ASP A 4 -9.78 4.05 15.18
C ASP A 4 -9.17 4.33 13.80
N ALA A 5 -8.08 5.12 13.75
CA ALA A 5 -7.32 5.35 12.53
C ALA A 5 -6.64 4.07 12.05
N ASP A 6 -6.00 3.32 12.95
CA ASP A 6 -5.37 2.03 12.61
C ASP A 6 -6.41 1.05 12.03
N LEU A 7 -7.60 0.99 12.64
CA LEU A 7 -8.70 0.16 12.14
C LEU A 7 -9.17 0.61 10.76
N LYS A 8 -9.29 1.92 10.52
CA LYS A 8 -9.65 2.46 9.20
C LYS A 8 -8.63 2.05 8.12
N TYR A 9 -7.33 2.15 8.41
CA TYR A 9 -6.28 1.75 7.49
C TYR A 9 -6.31 0.23 7.24
N LEU A 10 -6.46 -0.58 8.30
CA LEU A 10 -6.55 -2.03 8.19
C LEU A 10 -7.76 -2.46 7.35
N HIS A 11 -8.93 -1.87 7.56
CA HIS A 11 -10.11 -2.14 6.74
C HIS A 11 -9.86 -1.82 5.26
N ARG A 12 -9.15 -0.73 4.97
CA ARG A 12 -8.80 -0.40 3.59
C ARG A 12 -7.76 -1.35 2.99
N CYS A 13 -6.77 -1.79 3.76
CA CYS A 13 -5.84 -2.85 3.32
C CYS A 13 -6.57 -4.18 3.02
N VAL A 14 -7.58 -4.54 3.82
CA VAL A 14 -8.41 -5.73 3.59
C VAL A 14 -9.22 -5.60 2.30
N GLU A 15 -9.76 -4.41 2.02
CA GLU A 15 -10.48 -4.16 0.76
C GLU A 15 -9.55 -4.27 -0.46
N LEU A 16 -8.32 -3.77 -0.38
CA LEU A 16 -7.30 -3.95 -1.41
C LEU A 16 -6.89 -5.42 -1.58
N ALA A 17 -6.75 -6.16 -0.47
CA ALA A 17 -6.47 -7.59 -0.49
C ALA A 17 -7.60 -8.40 -1.16
N ARG A 18 -8.87 -7.98 -0.97
CA ARG A 18 -10.02 -8.56 -1.67
C ARG A 18 -9.92 -8.33 -3.19
N GLN A 19 -9.54 -7.14 -3.62
CA GLN A 19 -9.32 -6.83 -5.05
C GLN A 19 -8.19 -7.69 -5.65
N ALA A 20 -7.09 -7.85 -4.91
CA ALA A 20 -6.00 -8.75 -5.32
C ALA A 20 -6.51 -10.19 -5.52
N LEU A 21 -7.30 -10.70 -4.57
CA LEU A 21 -7.89 -12.03 -4.65
C LEU A 21 -8.81 -12.20 -5.86
N GLU A 22 -9.67 -11.22 -6.12
CA GLU A 22 -10.57 -11.21 -7.28
C GLU A 22 -9.82 -11.19 -8.61
N ALA A 23 -8.66 -10.55 -8.64
CA ALA A 23 -7.73 -10.58 -9.78
C ALA A 23 -6.86 -11.85 -9.84
N GLY A 24 -7.07 -12.82 -8.93
CA GLY A 24 -6.34 -14.10 -8.89
C GLY A 24 -4.97 -14.05 -8.22
N ASN A 25 -4.61 -12.92 -7.60
CA ASN A 25 -3.36 -12.71 -6.88
C ASN A 25 -3.47 -13.12 -5.40
N PRO A 26 -2.33 -13.40 -4.73
CA PRO A 26 -2.32 -13.48 -3.28
C PRO A 26 -2.88 -12.21 -2.61
N PRO A 27 -3.71 -12.33 -1.56
CA PRO A 27 -4.54 -11.24 -1.03
C PRO A 27 -3.74 -10.30 -0.12
N PHE A 28 -2.96 -9.40 -0.73
CA PHE A 28 -2.21 -8.37 -0.01
C PHE A 28 -2.59 -6.98 -0.52
N GLY A 29 -2.80 -6.08 0.43
CA GLY A 29 -3.04 -4.65 0.21
C GLY A 29 -2.09 -3.83 1.07
N LEU A 30 -1.70 -2.66 0.57
CA LEU A 30 -0.74 -1.76 1.20
C LEU A 30 -1.20 -0.31 1.06
N LEU A 31 -0.97 0.46 2.10
CA LEU A 31 -1.17 1.90 2.13
C LEU A 31 0.13 2.58 2.53
N LEU A 32 0.40 3.74 1.96
CA LEU A 32 1.39 4.69 2.44
C LEU A 32 0.65 5.86 3.07
N VAL A 33 0.89 6.09 4.36
CA VAL A 33 0.21 7.14 5.11
C VAL A 33 1.22 8.20 5.54
N SER A 34 0.85 9.46 5.42
CA SER A 34 1.65 10.58 5.91
C SER A 34 1.62 10.68 7.43
N ALA A 35 2.55 11.43 8.01
CA ALA A 35 2.52 11.76 9.45
C ALA A 35 1.24 12.49 9.90
N SER A 36 0.49 13.12 8.98
CA SER A 36 -0.81 13.74 9.29
C SER A 36 -2.00 12.79 9.17
N GLY A 37 -1.78 11.52 8.81
CA GLY A 37 -2.82 10.52 8.61
C GLY A 37 -3.49 10.56 7.24
N GLU A 38 -2.86 11.22 6.27
CA GLU A 38 -3.34 11.24 4.88
C GLU A 38 -2.83 10.00 4.14
N VAL A 39 -3.70 9.31 3.41
CA VAL A 39 -3.29 8.22 2.52
C VAL A 39 -2.70 8.82 1.26
N LEU A 40 -1.37 8.67 1.09
CA LEU A 40 -0.62 9.21 -0.03
C LEU A 40 -0.61 8.28 -1.23
N ALA A 41 -0.56 6.97 -0.97
CA ALA A 41 -0.59 5.94 -2.00
C ALA A 41 -1.27 4.68 -1.48
N GLU A 42 -1.82 3.90 -2.41
CA GLU A 42 -2.48 2.63 -2.17
C GLU A 42 -2.02 1.66 -3.24
N ASP A 43 -1.77 0.40 -2.88
CA ASP A 43 -1.52 -0.63 -3.86
C ASP A 43 -1.94 -2.01 -3.35
N TYR A 44 -2.07 -2.95 -4.28
CA TYR A 44 -2.35 -4.35 -3.98
C TYR A 44 -1.47 -5.27 -4.80
N ASN A 45 -1.37 -6.51 -4.36
CA ASN A 45 -0.48 -7.45 -4.97
C ASN A 45 -0.96 -7.89 -6.37
N GLN A 46 -0.09 -7.72 -7.37
CA GLN A 46 -0.40 -7.96 -8.78
C GLN A 46 0.49 -9.03 -9.43
N ILE A 47 1.31 -9.75 -8.66
CA ILE A 47 2.36 -10.65 -9.20
C ILE A 47 1.87 -11.70 -10.21
N ARG A 48 0.65 -12.24 -10.06
CA ARG A 48 0.09 -13.24 -10.97
C ARG A 48 -0.56 -12.58 -12.17
N SER A 49 -1.32 -11.51 -11.95
CA SER A 49 -2.00 -10.77 -13.03
C SER A 49 -1.03 -10.00 -13.93
N SER A 50 0.09 -9.52 -13.41
CA SER A 50 1.13 -8.81 -14.18
C SER A 50 2.10 -9.75 -14.87
N GLY A 51 2.23 -10.99 -14.41
CA GLY A 51 3.28 -11.93 -14.83
C GLY A 51 4.67 -11.58 -14.28
N ASP A 52 4.77 -10.55 -13.43
CA ASP A 52 6.00 -10.10 -12.78
C ASP A 52 5.96 -10.40 -11.28
N TYR A 53 6.72 -11.43 -10.88
CA TYR A 53 6.83 -11.86 -9.49
C TYR A 53 7.54 -10.85 -8.57
N THR A 54 8.09 -9.77 -9.11
CA THR A 54 8.65 -8.65 -8.32
C THR A 54 7.65 -7.52 -8.09
N HIS A 55 6.44 -7.62 -8.65
CA HIS A 55 5.36 -6.64 -8.51
C HIS A 55 4.63 -6.75 -7.17
N HIS A 56 5.42 -6.72 -6.10
CA HIS A 56 4.93 -6.59 -4.74
C HIS A 56 4.50 -5.14 -4.48
N PRO A 57 3.38 -4.91 -3.77
CA PRO A 57 2.85 -3.58 -3.52
C PRO A 57 3.83 -2.70 -2.73
N GLU A 58 4.66 -3.30 -1.86
CA GLU A 58 5.74 -2.62 -1.13
C GLU A 58 6.74 -1.96 -2.08
N MET A 59 7.12 -2.68 -3.14
CA MET A 59 8.10 -2.19 -4.11
C MET A 59 7.52 -1.08 -4.99
N SER A 60 6.25 -1.23 -5.38
CA SER A 60 5.52 -0.22 -6.16
C SER A 60 5.37 1.08 -5.38
N VAL A 61 4.95 1.00 -4.12
CA VAL A 61 4.79 2.16 -3.25
C VAL A 61 6.13 2.80 -2.88
N ALA A 62 7.18 2.01 -2.65
CA ALA A 62 8.52 2.55 -2.43
C ALA A 62 9.01 3.35 -3.65
N ARG A 63 8.78 2.84 -4.88
CA ARG A 63 9.09 3.58 -6.13
C ARG A 63 8.23 4.83 -6.26
N TRP A 64 6.94 4.74 -5.94
CA TRP A 64 6.06 5.90 -5.96
C TRP A 64 6.58 7.00 -5.01
N ALA A 65 6.97 6.64 -3.79
CA ALA A 65 7.48 7.57 -2.79
C ALA A 65 8.78 8.26 -3.24
N THR A 66 9.68 7.57 -3.94
CA THR A 66 10.90 8.22 -4.45
C THR A 66 10.63 9.22 -5.57
N MET A 67 9.55 9.02 -6.34
CA MET A 67 9.15 9.91 -7.43
C MET A 67 8.32 11.11 -6.96
N HIS A 68 7.54 10.97 -5.88
CA HIS A 68 6.55 11.99 -5.47
C HIS A 68 6.91 12.73 -4.18
N LEU A 69 7.77 12.16 -3.33
CA LEU A 69 8.13 12.75 -2.04
C LEU A 69 9.57 13.22 -2.03
N SER A 70 9.83 14.35 -1.40
CA SER A 70 11.19 14.79 -1.06
C SER A 70 11.85 13.83 -0.08
N ALA A 71 13.18 13.90 0.04
CA ALA A 71 13.92 13.09 1.01
C ALA A 71 13.44 13.30 2.45
N LYS A 72 12.99 14.52 2.80
CA LYS A 72 12.46 14.84 4.12
C LYS A 72 11.09 14.22 4.35
N GLU A 73 10.19 14.30 3.36
CA GLU A 73 8.84 13.74 3.47
C GLU A 73 8.88 12.22 3.59
N ARG A 74 9.81 11.54 2.90
CA ARG A 74 9.98 10.08 3.02
C ARG A 74 10.37 9.58 4.40
N LEU A 75 10.93 10.43 5.26
CA LEU A 75 11.22 10.06 6.67
C LEU A 75 9.98 10.15 7.56
N MET A 76 8.87 10.66 7.03
CA MET A 76 7.65 10.99 7.76
C MET A 76 6.43 10.18 7.27
N VAL A 77 6.65 9.12 6.50
CA VAL A 77 5.59 8.22 6.00
C VAL A 77 5.70 6.84 6.67
N GLY A 78 4.57 6.17 6.80
CA GLY A 78 4.44 4.83 7.39
C GLY A 78 3.39 3.97 6.70
#